data_AF-A0A7C5B410-F1
#
_entry.id   AF-A0A7C5B410-F1
#
_cell.length_a   1.000
_cell.length_b   1.000
_cell.length_c   1.000
_cell.angle_alpha   90.00
_cell.angle_beta   90.00
_cell.angle_gamma   90.00
#
_symmetry.space_group_name_H-M   'P 1'
#
loop_
_entity.id
_entity.type
_entity.pdbx_description
1 polymer ?
#
loop_
_entity_poly.entity_id
_entity_poly.type
_entity_poly.pdbx_seq_one_letter_code
_entity_poly.pdbx_strand_id
1 'polypeptide(L)' 'MVKTSRPYWEVQITIPRQYEEGVSNFLIEAGSSGIKIDQNHTRSRLSGYFGQTGFGLIQKRIHNYLEDLPGSSRRSFLSD' A
#
# COMPACT_ATOMS: atom_id res chain seq x y z
N MET A 1 -10.85 4.12 3.28
CA MET A 1 -10.36 5.27 2.48
C MET A 1 -10.91 6.54 3.10
N VAL A 2 -10.06 7.35 3.72
CA VAL A 2 -10.48 8.63 4.28
C VAL A 2 -10.11 9.72 3.27
N LYS A 3 -11.11 10.43 2.75
CA LYS A 3 -10.88 11.60 1.89
C LYS A 3 -10.39 12.74 2.78
N THR A 4 -9.08 12.87 2.92
CA THR A 4 -8.49 14.05 3.57
C THR A 4 -8.80 15.29 2.73
N SER A 5 -8.97 16.46 3.36
CA SER A 5 -9.20 17.77 2.73
C SER A 5 -8.08 18.28 1.81
N ARG A 6 -7.15 17.40 1.44
CA ARG A 6 -5.93 17.66 0.70
C ARG A 6 -6.07 17.00 -0.69
N PRO A 7 -5.48 17.56 -1.76
CA PRO A 7 -5.66 17.10 -3.14
C PRO A 7 -4.95 15.76 -3.46
N TYR A 8 -4.81 14.89 -2.45
CA TYR A 8 -4.11 13.62 -2.55
C TYR A 8 -4.85 12.53 -1.79
N TRP A 9 -4.62 11.30 -2.23
CA TRP A 9 -5.01 10.08 -1.56
C TRP A 9 -3.84 9.55 -0.74
N GLU A 10 -4.14 9.08 0.47
CA GLU A 10 -3.18 8.36 1.30
C GLU A 10 -3.53 6.86 1.29
N VAL A 11 -2.56 6.04 0.90
CA VAL A 11 -2.65 4.58 0.96
C VAL A 11 -1.82 4.10 2.13
N GLN A 12 -2.46 3.42 3.08
CA GLN A 12 -1.80 2.85 4.24
C GLN A 12 -1.80 1.32 4.14
N ILE A 13 -0.61 0.73 4.23
CA ILE A 13 -0.39 -0.71 4.08
C ILE A 13 0.38 -1.20 5.29
N THR A 14 -0.03 -2.32 5.86
CA THR A 14 0.73 -3.00 6.92
C THR A 14 1.20 -4.34 6.42
N ILE A 15 2.52 -4.54 6.39
CA ILE A 15 3.18 -5.75 5.90
C ILE A 15 4.18 -6.29 6.92
N PRO A 16 4.55 -7.57 6.84
CA PRO A 16 5.75 -8.08 7.50
C PRO A 16 6.99 -7.25 7.15
N ARG A 17 7.88 -7.06 8.13
CA ARG A 17 9.08 -6.21 7.97
C ARG A 17 9.95 -6.60 6.75
N GLN A 18 10.04 -7.89 6.43
CA GLN A 18 10.83 -8.38 5.29
C GLN A 18 10.38 -7.86 3.93
N TYR A 19 9.14 -7.39 3.79
CA TYR A 19 8.61 -6.87 2.52
C TYR A 19 8.64 -5.35 2.44
N GLU A 20 9.11 -4.67 3.50
CA GLU A 20 9.11 -3.22 3.59
C GLU A 20 9.81 -2.55 2.41
N GLU A 21 11.04 -2.94 2.12
CA GLU A 21 11.82 -2.37 1.03
C GLU A 21 11.16 -2.61 -0.34
N GLY A 22 10.63 -3.82 -0.57
CA GLY A 22 9.93 -4.15 -1.81
C GLY A 22 8.67 -3.31 -2.01
N VAL A 23 7.84 -3.19 -0.96
CA VAL A 23 6.59 -2.43 -1.03
C VAL A 23 6.87 -0.91 -1.06
N SER A 24 7.90 -0.40 -0.38
CA SER A 24 8.25 1.02 -0.45
C SER A 24 8.72 1.40 -1.85
N ASN A 25 9.60 0.60 -2.46
CA ASN A 25 10.05 0.80 -3.83
C ASN A 25 8.87 0.73 -4.81
N PHE A 26 7.99 -0.26 -4.66
CA PHE A 26 6.79 -0.38 -5.49
C PHE A 26 5.88 0.86 -5.39
N LEU A 27 5.65 1.39 -4.18
CA LEU A 27 4.83 2.59 -3.99
C LEU A 27 5.45 3.82 -4.66
N ILE A 28 6.79 3.97 -4.62
CA ILE A 28 7.52 5.02 -5.35
C ILE A 28 7.30 4.86 -6.86
N GLU A 29 7.53 3.67 -7.40
CA GLU A 29 7.35 3.36 -8.83
C GLU A 29 5.91 3.55 -9.31
N ALA A 30 4.94 3.30 -8.42
CA ALA A 30 3.52 3.51 -8.68
C ALA A 30 3.13 5.00 -8.72
N GLY A 31 4.07 5.92 -8.47
CA GLY A 31 3.87 7.36 -8.57
C GLY A 31 3.56 8.03 -7.24
N SER A 32 4.02 7.45 -6.12
CA SER A 32 3.86 8.11 -4.82
C SER A 32 4.76 9.34 -4.73
N SER A 33 4.22 10.47 -4.28
CA SER A 33 4.97 11.72 -4.06
C SER A 33 5.78 11.72 -2.76
N GLY A 34 5.59 10.71 -1.92
CA GLY A 34 6.33 10.53 -0.68
C GLY A 34 5.87 9.29 0.06
N ILE A 35 6.77 8.70 0.84
CA ILE A 35 6.47 7.53 1.67
C ILE A 35 6.82 7.83 3.12
N LYS A 36 5.90 7.51 4.02
CA LYS A 36 6.16 7.42 5.44
C LYS A 36 6.22 5.96 5.83
N ILE A 37 7.28 5.57 6.54
CA ILE A 37 7.45 4.21 7.05
C ILE A 37 7.48 4.28 8.58
N ASP A 38 6.64 3.48 9.20
CA ASP A 38 6.59 3.28 10.66
C ASP A 38 6.80 1.79 10.93
N GLN A 39 7.88 1.44 11.63
CA GLN A 39 8.35 0.07 11.75
C GLN A 39 8.38 -0.38 13.21
N ASN A 40 8.09 -1.66 13.42
CA ASN A 40 8.42 -2.36 14.64
C ASN A 40 9.20 -3.65 14.32
N HIS A 41 9.44 -4.49 15.33
CA HIS A 41 10.25 -5.70 15.16
C HIS A 41 9.69 -6.71 14.16
N THR A 42 8.37 -6.73 13.91
CA THR A 42 7.72 -7.78 13.11
C THR A 42 6.97 -7.24 11.88
N ARG A 43 6.57 -5.96 11.90
CA ARG A 43 5.72 -5.35 10.86
C ARG A 43 6.19 -3.94 10.55
N SER A 44 5.91 -3.54 9.31
CA SER A 44 6.10 -2.18 8.82
C SER A 44 4.77 -1.64 8.31
N ARG A 45 4.42 -0.43 8.72
CA ARG A 45 3.30 0.35 8.20
C ARG A 45 3.83 1.40 7.23
N LEU A 46 3.48 1.26 5.96
CA LEU A 46 3.87 2.17 4.90
C LEU A 46 2.67 3.05 4.55
N SER A 47 2.91 4.35 4.40
CA SER A 47 1.92 5.32 3.95
C SER A 47 2.44 6.01 2.69
N GLY A 48 1.79 5.77 1.55
CA GLY A 48 2.11 6.42 0.27
C GLY A 48 1.08 7.48 -0.10
N TYR A 49 1.53 8.61 -0.61
CA TYR A 49 0.66 9.71 -1.04
C TYR A 49 0.58 9.79 -2.56
N PHE A 50 -0.63 9.87 -3.11
CA PHE A 50 -0.89 9.84 -4.56
C PHE A 50 -1.81 10.98 -4.98
N GLY A 51 -1.59 11.54 -6.16
CA GLY A 51 -2.48 12.53 -6.75
C GLY A 51 -3.88 11.95 -7.05
N GLN A 52 -4.86 12.83 -7.26
CA GLN A 52 -6.24 12.42 -7.56
C GLN A 52 -6.39 11.75 -8.93
N THR A 53 -5.62 12.20 -9.93
CA THR A 53 -5.67 11.69 -11.30
C THR A 53 -5.06 10.30 -11.39
N GLY A 54 -5.79 9.34 -11.97
CA GLY A 54 -5.28 7.98 -12.20
C GLY A 54 -5.19 7.09 -10.95
N PHE A 55 -5.65 7.57 -9.79
CA PHE A 55 -5.52 6.83 -8.54
C PHE A 55 -6.23 5.47 -8.55
N GLY A 56 -7.36 5.32 -9.24
CA GLY A 56 -8.05 4.03 -9.34
C GLY A 56 -7.20 2.93 -10.02
N LEU A 57 -6.38 3.29 -11.01
CA LEU A 57 -5.42 2.36 -11.63
C LEU A 57 -4.28 2.01 -10.67
N ILE A 58 -3.75 3.02 -9.98
CA ILE A 58 -2.69 2.85 -8.97
C ILE A 58 -3.15 1.94 -7.84
N GLN A 59 -4.36 2.16 -7.32
CA GLN A 59 -4.96 1.33 -6.29
C GLN A 59 -5.06 -0.13 -6.72
N LYS A 60 -5.50 -0.40 -7.96
CA LYS A 60 -5.57 -1.77 -8.50
C LYS A 60 -4.18 -2.41 -8.60
N ARG A 61 -3.15 -1.66 -9.04
CA ARG A 61 -1.77 -2.15 -9.10
C ARG A 61 -1.22 -2.48 -7.71
N ILE A 62 -1.46 -1.61 -6.73
CA ILE A 62 -1.07 -1.84 -5.32
C ILE A 62 -1.74 -3.10 -4.78
N HIS A 63 -3.05 -3.25 -4.99
CA HIS A 63 -3.79 -4.42 -4.53
C HIS A 63 -3.20 -5.72 -5.09
N ASN A 64 -3.01 -5.79 -6.41
CA ASN A 64 -2.45 -6.97 -7.06
C ASN A 64 -1.05 -7.31 -6.53
N TYR A 65 -0.18 -6.30 -6.39
CA TYR A 65 1.16 -6.51 -5.85
C TYR A 65 1.14 -7.07 -4.41
N LEU A 66 0.26 -6.56 -3.56
CA LEU A 66 0.13 -7.04 -2.18
C LEU A 66 -0.46 -8.44 -2.10
N GLU A 67 -1.37 -8.82 -3.01
CA GLU A 67 -1.91 -10.18 -3.10
C GLU A 67 -0.87 -11.20 -3.56
N ASP A 68 0.08 -10.78 -4.39
CA ASP A 68 1.18 -11.63 -4.88
C ASP A 68 2.30 -11.83 -3.84
N LEU A 69 2.30 -11.07 -2.73
CA LEU A 69 3.30 -11.24 -1.67
C LEU A 69 3.14 -12.62 -0.99
N PRO A 70 4.23 -13.41 -0.89
CA PRO A 70 4.17 -14.70 -0.21
C PRO A 70 3.79 -14.51 1.26
N GLY A 71 2.70 -15.15 1.70
CA GLY A 71 2.16 -15.00 3.05
C GLY A 71 1.09 -13.92 3.22
N SER A 72 0.77 -13.14 2.17
CA SER A 72 -0.50 -12.43 2.10
C SER A 72 -1.60 -13.48 2.06
N SER A 73 -2.24 -13.71 3.20
CA SER A 73 -3.35 -14.63 3.28
C SER A 73 -4.40 -14.20 2.26
N ARG A 74 -4.64 -15.04 1.24
CA ARG A 74 -5.96 -15.19 0.61
C ARG A 74 -6.95 -15.52 1.72
N ARG A 75 -7.30 -14.55 2.58
CA ARG A 75 -8.58 -14.60 3.26
C ARG A 75 -9.58 -14.14 2.22
N SER A 76 -9.99 -15.12 1.43
CA SER A 76 -11.24 -15.15 0.72
C SER A 76 -12.30 -14.46 1.59
N PHE A 77 -12.72 -13.25 1.21
CA PHE A 77 -13.94 -12.62 1.71
C PHE A 77 -15.18 -13.29 1.06
N LEU A 78 -15.13 -14.60 0.91
CA LEU A 78 -16.18 -15.45 0.35
C LEU A 78 -16.17 -16.76 1.13
N SER A 79 -16.82 -16.76 2.29
CA SER A 79 -17.44 -17.94 2.90
C SER A 79 -18.53 -17.44 3.85
N ASP A 80 -19.77 -17.70 3.41
CA ASP A 80 -21.10 -17.55 4.04
C ASP A 80 -21.56 -16.18 4.55
#